data_AF-A0A950Q9A7-F1
#
_entry.id   AF-A0A950Q9A7-F1
#
_cell.length_a   1.000
_cell.length_b   1.000
_cell.length_c   1.000
_cell.angle_alpha   90.00
_cell.angle_beta   90.00
_cell.angle_gamma   90.00
#
_symmetry.space_group_name_H-M   'P 1'
#
loop_
_entity.id
_entity.type
_entity.pdbx_description
1 polymer ?
#
loop_
_entity_poly.entity_id
_entity_poly.type
_entity_poly.pdbx_seq_one_letter_code
_entity_poly.pdbx_strand_id
1 'polypeptide(L)'
;ATIALMVALVRPNQIAFELAYFWALGGTLQGLITPDVNFSFPEPQFIVFLLGHGAIIAGVLYLIFASKMRPYPISIVRVAGWTFAYAFTAGLIDWLFGVNYGFLREKPNHATAFDLLPAWPYYIPVTILLGLVAMLVLYLPWFVLDRSRMTMTGAGTETANAR
;
A
#
# COMPACT_ATOMS: atom_id res chain seq x y z
N ALA A 1 5.84 -1.52 5.06
CA ALA A 1 5.92 -2.36 3.85
C ALA A 1 7.08 -3.36 3.91
N THR A 2 8.31 -2.93 4.23
CA THR A 2 9.53 -3.75 4.20
C THR A 2 9.43 -5.07 4.96
N ILE A 3 8.99 -5.05 6.23
CA ILE A 3 8.86 -6.26 7.04
C ILE A 3 7.88 -7.25 6.42
N ALA A 4 6.70 -6.76 6.00
CA ALA A 4 5.70 -7.59 5.34
C ALA A 4 6.23 -8.22 4.05
N LEU A 5 6.99 -7.45 3.26
CA LEU A 5 7.64 -7.95 2.04
C LEU A 5 8.66 -9.05 2.36
N MET A 6 9.55 -8.83 3.35
CA MET A 6 10.54 -9.82 3.76
C MET A 6 9.88 -11.13 4.19
N VAL A 7 8.83 -11.05 5.01
CA VAL A 7 8.06 -12.23 5.44
C VAL A 7 7.48 -12.96 4.23
N ALA A 8 6.85 -12.24 3.29
CA ALA A 8 6.23 -12.84 2.11
C ALA A 8 7.24 -13.45 1.13
N LEU A 9 8.45 -12.88 1.02
CA LEU A 9 9.54 -13.41 0.18
C LEU A 9 10.17 -14.68 0.78
N VAL A 10 10.36 -14.72 2.11
CA VAL A 10 10.95 -15.89 2.79
C VAL A 10 9.96 -17.06 2.82
N ARG A 11 8.70 -16.78 3.12
CA ARG A 11 7.65 -17.79 3.16
C ARG A 11 6.37 -17.20 2.56
N PRO A 12 5.78 -17.82 1.52
CA PRO A 12 4.54 -17.34 0.93
C PRO A 12 3.44 -17.23 2.00
N ASN A 13 3.14 -15.99 2.38
CA ASN A 13 2.15 -15.67 3.40
C ASN A 13 1.21 -14.60 2.84
N GLN A 14 -0.06 -14.96 2.74
CA GLN A 14 -1.05 -14.14 2.05
C GLN A 14 -1.27 -12.77 2.73
N ILE A 15 -1.29 -12.71 4.06
CA ILE A 15 -1.48 -11.46 4.80
C ILE A 15 -0.25 -10.56 4.64
N ALA A 16 0.95 -11.13 4.75
CA ALA A 16 2.19 -10.39 4.58
C ALA A 16 2.33 -9.85 3.15
N PHE A 17 1.96 -10.64 2.13
CA PHE A 17 1.87 -10.17 0.76
C PHE A 17 0.87 -9.03 0.61
N GLU A 18 -0.34 -9.14 1.17
CA GLU A 18 -1.36 -8.09 1.06
C GLU A 18 -0.90 -6.78 1.70
N LEU A 19 -0.34 -6.86 2.92
CA LEU A 19 0.27 -5.71 3.59
C LEU A 19 1.40 -5.11 2.74
N ALA A 20 2.28 -5.93 2.19
CA ALA A 20 3.35 -5.46 1.32
C ALA A 20 2.78 -4.80 0.05
N TYR A 21 1.80 -5.43 -0.60
CA TYR A 21 1.18 -4.96 -1.84
C TYR A 21 0.54 -3.58 -1.67
N PHE A 22 -0.38 -3.44 -0.72
CA PHE A 22 -1.12 -2.19 -0.54
C PHE A 22 -0.25 -1.08 0.07
N TRP A 23 0.62 -1.39 1.04
CA TRP A 23 1.47 -0.36 1.64
C TRP A 23 2.61 0.06 0.71
N ALA A 24 3.18 -0.86 -0.09
CA ALA A 24 4.22 -0.50 -1.03
C ALA A 24 3.66 0.32 -2.20
N LEU A 25 2.62 -0.18 -2.86
CA LEU A 25 2.08 0.51 -4.04
C LEU A 25 1.27 1.76 -3.68
N GLY A 26 0.68 1.81 -2.49
CA GLY A 26 -0.06 2.99 -2.02
C GLY A 26 0.85 4.04 -1.37
N GLY A 27 1.72 3.63 -0.45
CA GLY A 27 2.57 4.54 0.32
C GLY A 27 3.99 4.68 -0.22
N THR A 28 4.72 3.56 -0.37
CA THR A 28 6.13 3.59 -0.81
C THR A 28 6.28 4.19 -2.22
N LEU A 29 5.35 3.92 -3.14
CA LEU A 29 5.35 4.54 -4.46
C LEU A 29 5.09 6.05 -4.38
N GLN A 30 4.20 6.51 -3.49
CA GLN A 30 3.98 7.95 -3.28
C GLN A 30 5.25 8.61 -2.73
N GLY A 31 5.98 7.97 -1.82
CA GLY A 31 7.28 8.44 -1.35
C GLY A 31 8.34 8.55 -2.47
N LEU A 32 8.23 7.76 -3.54
CA LEU A 32 9.10 7.93 -4.72
C LEU A 32 8.70 9.10 -5.61
N ILE A 33 7.39 9.36 -5.75
CA ILE A 33 6.86 10.44 -6.61
C ILE A 33 7.07 11.81 -5.94
N THR A 34 6.86 11.87 -4.63
CA THR A 34 7.06 13.06 -3.80
C THR A 34 7.93 12.68 -2.59
N PRO A 35 9.26 12.66 -2.74
CA PRO A 35 10.18 12.29 -1.67
C PRO A 35 10.06 13.21 -0.46
N ASP A 36 9.81 12.61 0.70
CA ASP A 36 9.88 13.21 2.04
C ASP A 36 11.30 12.98 2.58
N VAL A 37 12.29 13.59 1.91
CA VAL A 37 13.69 13.61 2.36
C VAL A 37 14.30 14.97 2.07
N ASN A 38 15.16 15.45 2.97
CA ASN A 38 15.84 16.74 2.83
C ASN A 38 17.08 16.71 1.93
N PHE A 39 17.33 15.59 1.24
CA PHE A 39 18.50 15.37 0.40
C PHE A 39 18.09 15.28 -1.06
N SER A 40 18.99 15.64 -1.97
CA SER A 40 18.75 15.64 -3.41
C SER A 40 19.80 14.83 -4.16
N PHE A 41 19.52 14.45 -5.41
CA PHE A 41 20.53 13.78 -6.23
C PHE A 41 21.76 14.72 -6.44
N PRO A 42 23.00 14.24 -6.28
CA PRO A 42 23.45 12.84 -6.16
C PRO A 42 23.82 12.39 -4.73
N GLU A 43 23.24 12.98 -3.68
CA GLU A 43 23.62 12.65 -2.30
C GLU A 43 23.37 11.17 -1.98
N PRO A 44 24.30 10.49 -1.27
CA PRO A 44 24.18 9.06 -0.97
C PRO A 44 22.86 8.69 -0.26
N GLN A 45 22.38 9.56 0.64
CA GLN A 45 21.12 9.35 1.36
C GLN A 45 19.92 9.34 0.42
N PHE A 46 19.90 10.23 -0.57
CA PHE A 46 18.86 10.26 -1.60
C PHE A 46 18.89 9.00 -2.47
N ILE A 47 20.09 8.54 -2.85
CA ILE A 47 20.27 7.31 -3.64
C ILE A 47 19.79 6.08 -2.85
N VAL A 48 20.16 5.97 -1.57
CA VAL A 48 19.70 4.87 -0.69
C VAL A 48 18.19 4.92 -0.50
N PHE A 49 17.60 6.12 -0.34
CA PHE A 49 16.15 6.29 -0.29
C PHE A 49 15.48 5.75 -1.56
N LEU A 50 15.96 6.18 -2.72
CA LEU A 50 15.43 5.79 -4.03
C LEU A 50 15.53 4.27 -4.24
N LEU A 51 16.73 3.69 -4.00
CA LEU A 51 16.97 2.25 -4.16
C LEU A 51 16.18 1.42 -3.15
N GLY A 52 16.09 1.86 -1.90
CA GLY A 52 15.33 1.18 -0.85
C GLY A 52 13.84 1.10 -1.19
N HIS A 53 13.24 2.21 -1.58
CA HIS A 53 11.83 2.26 -1.99
C HIS A 53 11.59 1.49 -3.29
N GLY A 54 12.49 1.65 -4.28
CA GLY A 54 12.44 0.91 -5.53
C GLY A 54 12.52 -0.61 -5.33
N ALA A 55 13.38 -1.07 -4.43
CA ALA A 55 13.52 -2.50 -4.09
C ALA A 55 12.24 -3.07 -3.46
N ILE A 56 11.54 -2.30 -2.62
CA ILE A 56 10.26 -2.74 -2.04
C ILE A 56 9.23 -2.95 -3.15
N ILE A 57 9.10 -2.00 -4.09
CA ILE A 57 8.17 -2.11 -5.21
C ILE A 57 8.54 -3.30 -6.10
N ALA A 58 9.82 -3.42 -6.46
CA ALA A 58 10.32 -4.55 -7.25
C ALA A 58 10.02 -5.90 -6.58
N GLY A 59 10.18 -6.01 -5.27
CA GLY A 59 9.85 -7.23 -4.51
C GLY A 59 8.36 -7.57 -4.54
N VAL A 60 7.48 -6.57 -4.46
CA VAL A 60 6.03 -6.81 -4.64
C VAL A 60 5.71 -7.27 -6.06
N LEU A 61 6.31 -6.66 -7.08
CA LEU A 61 6.13 -7.10 -8.48
C LEU A 61 6.64 -8.53 -8.68
N TYR A 62 7.74 -8.91 -8.04
CA TYR A 62 8.24 -10.29 -8.05
C TYR A 62 7.21 -11.26 -7.45
N LEU A 63 6.62 -10.94 -6.30
CA LEU A 63 5.58 -11.79 -5.69
C LEU A 63 4.35 -11.94 -6.60
N ILE A 64 3.97 -10.90 -7.34
CA ILE A 64 2.87 -10.94 -8.31
C ILE A 64 3.22 -11.82 -9.52
N PHE A 65 4.34 -11.53 -10.18
CA PHE A 65 4.62 -12.12 -11.49
C PHE A 65 5.31 -13.48 -11.40
N ALA A 66 6.26 -13.65 -10.48
CA ALA A 66 6.99 -14.90 -10.31
C ALA A 66 6.25 -15.85 -9.35
N SER A 67 5.83 -15.35 -8.18
CA SER A 67 5.17 -16.18 -7.16
C SER A 67 3.64 -16.30 -7.34
N LYS A 68 3.08 -15.62 -8.35
CA LYS A 68 1.64 -15.65 -8.70
C LYS A 68 0.71 -15.26 -7.54
N MET A 69 1.22 -14.50 -6.57
CA MET A 69 0.41 -13.98 -5.47
C MET A 69 -0.45 -12.80 -5.95
N ARG A 70 -1.63 -12.65 -5.36
CA ARG A 70 -2.57 -11.59 -5.74
C ARG A 70 -3.51 -11.25 -4.59
N PRO A 71 -4.04 -10.01 -4.55
CA PRO A 71 -5.06 -9.64 -3.59
C PRO A 71 -6.43 -10.23 -3.99
N TYR A 72 -7.29 -10.32 -2.97
CA TYR A 72 -8.71 -10.74 -3.01
C TYR A 72 -9.60 -9.64 -2.38
N PRO A 73 -10.93 -9.65 -2.57
CA PRO A 73 -11.80 -8.60 -2.01
C PRO A 73 -11.63 -8.43 -0.49
N ILE A 74 -11.51 -9.55 0.23
CA ILE A 74 -11.32 -9.57 1.68
C ILE A 74 -10.00 -8.93 2.14
N SER A 75 -9.02 -8.81 1.24
CA SER A 75 -7.71 -8.20 1.53
C SER A 75 -7.84 -6.73 1.90
N ILE A 76 -8.79 -6.01 1.29
CA ILE A 76 -9.04 -4.60 1.60
C ILE A 76 -9.42 -4.47 3.08
N VAL A 77 -10.35 -5.30 3.55
CA VAL A 77 -10.78 -5.30 4.94
C VAL A 77 -9.66 -5.71 5.89
N ARG A 78 -8.91 -6.78 5.55
CA ARG A 78 -7.77 -7.24 6.37
C ARG A 78 -6.71 -6.15 6.52
N VAL A 79 -6.31 -5.55 5.41
CA VAL A 79 -5.24 -4.55 5.38
C VAL A 79 -5.70 -3.25 6.01
N ALA A 80 -6.95 -2.82 5.79
CA ALA A 80 -7.53 -1.69 6.51
C ALA A 80 -7.50 -1.93 8.01
N GLY A 81 -7.92 -3.12 8.49
CA GLY A 81 -7.85 -3.49 9.90
C GLY A 81 -6.43 -3.42 10.47
N TRP A 82 -5.44 -3.99 9.79
CA TRP A 82 -4.04 -3.87 10.19
C TRP A 82 -3.50 -2.44 10.13
N THR A 83 -3.95 -1.64 9.17
CA THR A 83 -3.56 -0.23 9.04
C THR A 83 -4.12 0.59 10.20
N PHE A 84 -5.35 0.35 10.63
CA PHE A 84 -5.91 0.97 11.83
C PHE A 84 -5.20 0.50 13.10
N ALA A 85 -4.89 -0.79 13.22
CA ALA A 85 -4.12 -1.31 14.36
C ALA A 85 -2.73 -0.66 14.45
N TYR A 86 -2.05 -0.51 13.30
CA TYR A 86 -0.79 0.21 13.20
C TYR A 86 -0.96 1.69 13.59
N ALA A 87 -1.93 2.40 13.01
CA ALA A 87 -2.16 3.81 13.28
C ALA A 87 -2.50 4.07 14.76
N PHE A 88 -3.29 3.20 15.38
CA PHE A 88 -3.58 3.26 16.81
C PHE A 88 -2.30 3.08 17.64
N THR A 89 -1.48 2.09 17.29
CA THR A 89 -0.21 1.83 17.98
C THR A 89 0.77 2.99 17.83
N ALA A 90 0.90 3.53 16.61
CA ALA A 90 1.71 4.70 16.33
C ALA A 90 1.21 5.91 17.12
N GLY A 91 -0.10 6.18 17.11
CA GLY A 91 -0.70 7.28 17.87
C GLY A 91 -0.48 7.16 19.39
N LEU A 92 -0.50 5.94 19.92
CA LEU A 92 -0.18 5.69 21.33
C LEU A 92 1.30 5.98 21.63
N ILE A 93 2.22 5.53 20.77
CA ILE A 93 3.66 5.82 20.90
C ILE A 93 3.91 7.33 20.80
N ASP A 94 3.30 7.99 19.82
CA ASP A 94 3.33 9.43 19.61
C ASP A 94 2.88 10.19 20.85
N TRP A 95 1.79 9.74 21.49
CA TRP A 95 1.29 10.32 22.73
C TRP A 95 2.25 10.10 23.90
N LEU A 96 2.76 8.87 24.07
CA LEU A 96 3.64 8.50 25.19
C LEU A 96 5.02 9.17 25.14
N PHE A 97 5.61 9.28 23.94
CA PHE A 97 7.01 9.69 23.77
C PHE A 97 7.16 11.09 23.15
N GLY A 98 6.06 11.76 22.79
CA GLY A 98 6.11 13.09 22.17
C GLY A 98 6.70 13.10 20.76
N VAL A 99 6.65 11.97 20.07
CA VAL A 99 7.11 11.76 18.69
C VAL A 99 5.93 11.86 17.70
N ASN A 100 6.19 11.90 16.39
CA ASN A 100 5.16 12.10 15.36
C ASN A 100 5.26 11.06 14.21
N TYR A 101 5.08 9.78 14.54
CA TYR A 101 5.07 8.70 13.57
C TYR A 101 3.81 8.71 12.71
N GLY A 102 3.99 8.71 11.39
CA GLY A 102 2.87 8.72 10.45
C GLY A 102 2.08 10.03 10.44
N PHE A 103 2.67 11.11 10.98
CA PHE A 103 2.08 12.45 11.01
C PHE A 103 0.70 12.45 11.67
N LEU A 104 0.55 11.78 12.82
CA LEU A 104 -0.71 11.70 13.56
C LEU A 104 -0.95 12.88 14.50
N ARG A 105 0.12 13.60 14.90
CA ARG A 105 0.05 14.75 15.81
C ARG A 105 0.11 16.08 15.09
N GLU A 106 0.90 16.17 14.03
CA GLU A 106 1.09 17.37 13.23
C GLU A 106 1.59 17.02 11.83
N LYS A 107 1.46 17.97 10.90
CA LYS A 107 1.97 17.84 9.54
C LYS A 107 3.50 17.80 9.51
N PRO A 108 4.11 17.25 8.45
CA PRO A 108 5.54 17.38 8.21
C PRO A 108 5.97 18.86 8.20
N ASN A 109 7.17 19.15 8.72
CA ASN A 109 7.74 20.49 8.82
C ASN A 109 8.47 20.97 7.54
N HIS A 110 8.23 20.31 6.42
CA HIS A 110 8.82 20.58 5.11
C HIS A 110 7.76 20.33 4.03
N ALA A 111 8.03 20.77 2.79
CA ALA A 111 7.04 20.77 1.72
C ALA A 111 6.62 19.35 1.34
N THR A 112 5.34 19.04 1.46
CA THR A 112 4.78 17.71 1.15
C THR A 112 3.34 17.80 0.66
N ALA A 113 2.79 16.67 0.20
CA ALA A 113 1.37 16.57 -0.14
C ALA A 113 0.42 16.90 1.03
N PHE A 114 0.90 16.85 2.29
CA PHE A 114 0.11 17.24 3.46
C PHE A 114 -0.21 18.74 3.50
N ASP A 115 0.54 19.59 2.78
CA ASP A 115 0.29 21.03 2.71
C ASP A 115 -1.04 21.35 2.05
N LEU A 116 -1.53 20.46 1.17
CA LEU A 116 -2.83 20.58 0.50
C LEU A 116 -4.02 20.17 1.38
N LEU A 117 -3.76 19.56 2.55
CA LEU A 117 -4.80 19.02 3.43
C LEU A 117 -5.25 20.06 4.49
N PRO A 118 -6.41 19.87 5.14
CA PRO A 118 -6.84 20.72 6.26
C PRO A 118 -5.85 20.75 7.45
N ALA A 119 -6.04 21.67 8.39
CA ALA A 119 -5.27 21.71 9.63
C ALA A 119 -5.53 20.46 10.50
N TRP A 120 -4.60 20.15 11.40
CA TRP A 120 -4.79 19.09 12.39
C TRP A 120 -6.01 19.41 13.28
N PRO A 121 -6.86 18.43 13.65
CA PRO A 121 -6.82 16.99 13.32
C PRO A 121 -7.60 16.61 12.05
N TYR A 122 -8.13 17.58 11.30
CA TYR A 122 -9.09 17.35 10.22
C TYR A 122 -8.51 16.66 8.98
N TYR A 123 -7.20 16.70 8.75
CA TYR A 123 -6.59 15.90 7.68
C TYR A 123 -6.57 14.40 8.00
N ILE A 124 -6.69 13.98 9.26
CA ILE A 124 -6.61 12.56 9.63
C ILE A 124 -7.75 11.77 8.96
N PRO A 125 -9.04 12.15 9.06
CA PRO A 125 -10.11 11.52 8.28
C PRO A 125 -9.86 11.55 6.76
N VAL A 126 -9.28 12.64 6.24
CA VAL A 126 -8.96 12.77 4.80
C VAL A 126 -7.90 11.74 4.39
N THR A 127 -6.82 11.58 5.17
CA THR A 127 -5.78 10.58 4.90
C THR A 127 -6.30 9.15 5.01
N ILE A 128 -7.22 8.87 5.95
CA ILE A 128 -7.91 7.58 6.04
C ILE A 128 -8.70 7.31 4.76
N LEU A 129 -9.49 8.29 4.30
CA LEU A 129 -10.27 8.16 3.07
C LEU A 129 -9.37 7.93 1.85
N LEU A 130 -8.29 8.72 1.72
CA LEU A 130 -7.31 8.56 0.64
C LEU A 130 -6.67 7.17 0.66
N GLY A 131 -6.33 6.65 1.84
CA GLY A 131 -5.80 5.30 1.99
C GLY A 131 -6.78 4.23 1.54
N LEU A 132 -8.05 4.33 1.94
CA LEU A 132 -9.10 3.39 1.52
C LEU A 132 -9.37 3.46 0.01
N VAL A 133 -9.40 4.66 -0.57
CA VAL A 133 -9.53 4.86 -2.03
C VAL A 133 -8.33 4.26 -2.76
N ALA A 134 -7.11 4.46 -2.27
CA ALA A 134 -5.91 3.87 -2.85
C ALA A 134 -5.99 2.32 -2.82
N MET A 135 -6.46 1.72 -1.73
CA MET A 135 -6.67 0.26 -1.67
C MET A 135 -7.70 -0.21 -2.72
N LEU A 136 -8.80 0.52 -2.89
CA LEU A 136 -9.81 0.18 -3.92
C LEU A 136 -9.22 0.29 -5.34
N VAL A 137 -8.49 1.36 -5.63
CA VAL A 137 -7.82 1.57 -6.92
C VAL A 137 -6.81 0.46 -7.20
N LEU A 138 -5.99 0.09 -6.21
CA LEU A 138 -5.00 -0.98 -6.35
C LEU A 138 -5.66 -2.37 -6.51
N TYR A 139 -6.84 -2.58 -5.92
CA TYR A 139 -7.58 -3.82 -6.10
C TYR A 139 -8.32 -3.89 -7.45
N LEU A 140 -8.64 -2.76 -8.07
CA LEU A 140 -9.48 -2.67 -9.27
C LEU A 140 -9.03 -3.57 -10.44
N PRO A 141 -7.74 -3.65 -10.82
CA PRO A 141 -7.31 -4.51 -11.92
C PRO A 141 -7.66 -5.98 -11.69
N TRP A 142 -7.56 -6.45 -10.44
CA TRP A 142 -7.86 -7.83 -10.07
C TRP A 142 -9.35 -8.13 -10.14
N PHE A 143 -10.18 -7.18 -9.70
CA PHE A 143 -11.64 -7.28 -9.84
C PHE A 143 -12.07 -7.40 -11.30
N VAL A 144 -11.49 -6.59 -12.19
CA VAL A 144 -11.78 -6.64 -13.64
C VAL A 144 -11.33 -7.98 -14.24
N LEU A 145 -10.14 -8.46 -13.88
CA LEU A 145 -9.60 -9.74 -14.34
C LEU A 145 -10.45 -10.94 -13.90
N ASP A 146 -11.00 -10.92 -12.69
CA ASP A 146 -11.86 -12.00 -12.20
C ASP A 146 -13.21 -12.02 -12.93
N ARG A 147 -13.79 -10.84 -13.14
CA ARG A 147 -15.09 -10.72 -13.79
C ARG A 147 -15.03 -11.17 -15.25
N SER A 148 -13.96 -10.85 -15.97
CA SER A 148 -13.78 -11.28 -17.37
C SER A 148 -13.58 -12.79 -17.52
N ARG A 149 -12.97 -13.45 -16.53
CA ARG A 149 -12.80 -14.92 -16.51
C ARG A 149 -14.13 -15.65 -16.28
N MET A 150 -14.98 -15.11 -15.40
CA MET A 150 -16.31 -15.69 -15.15
C MET A 150 -17.20 -15.61 -16.40
N THR A 151 -17.19 -14.46 -17.11
CA THR A 151 -17.98 -14.29 -18.33
C THR A 151 -17.54 -15.26 -19.45
N MET A 152 -16.23 -15.48 -19.62
CA MET A 152 -15.74 -16.45 -20.62
C MET A 152 -16.08 -17.90 -20.27
N THR A 153 -16.06 -18.25 -18.98
CA THR A 153 -16.40 -19.61 -18.54
C THR A 153 -17.89 -19.91 -18.77
N GLY A 154 -18.78 -18.95 -18.44
CA GLY A 154 -20.23 -19.08 -18.66
C GLY A 154 -20.62 -19.24 -20.14
N ALA A 155 -20.00 -18.45 -21.03
CA ALA A 155 -20.23 -18.52 -22.47
C ALA A 155 -19.77 -19.87 -23.08
N GLY A 156 -18.68 -20.45 -22.56
CA GLY A 156 -18.19 -21.78 -22.97
C GLY A 156 -19.12 -22.92 -22.55
N THR A 157 -19.73 -22.84 -21.37
CA THR A 157 -20.69 -23.86 -20.91
C THR A 157 -22.02 -23.83 -21.66
N GLU A 158 -22.53 -22.66 -22.04
CA GLU A 158 -23.74 -22.56 -22.88
C GLU A 158 -23.53 -23.13 -24.29
N THR A 159 -22.37 -22.86 -24.90
CA THR A 159 -22.04 -23.38 -26.24
C THR A 159 -21.77 -24.89 -26.26
N ALA A 160 -21.26 -25.47 -25.16
CA ALA A 160 -21.07 -26.90 -25.02
C ALA A 160 -22.39 -27.66 -24.81
N ASN A 161 -23.33 -27.09 -24.05
CA ASN A 161 -24.65 -27.71 -23.81
C ASN A 161 -25.62 -27.58 -24.99
N ALA A 162 -25.33 -26.71 -25.96
CA ALA A 162 -26.14 -26.51 -27.16
C ALA A 162 -25.76 -27.43 -28.34
N ARG A 163 -24.80 -28.35 -28.16
CA ARG A 163 -24.36 -29.37 -29.13
C ARG A 163 -24.73 -30.76 -28.66
#